data_AF-A0A962RKE9-F1
#
_entry.id   AF-A0A962RKE9-F1
#
_cell.length_a   1.000
_cell.length_b   1.000
_cell.length_c   1.000
_cell.angle_alpha   90.00
_cell.angle_beta   90.00
_cell.angle_gamma   90.00
#
_symmetry.space_group_name_H-M   'P 1'
#
loop_
_entity.id
_entity.type
_entity.pdbx_description
1 polymer ?
#
loop_
_entity_poly.entity_id
_entity_poly.type
_entity_poly.pdbx_seq_one_letter_code
_entity_poly.pdbx_strand_id
1 'polypeptide(L)'
;MKSTPDLPPTIEPGTGEWQDERAREQRARPAVTEADADLLRRLRQALDCRYLHTLLTRQWPYLRPWLDRGFRLEVERLFPRGAAGFVIEYALVVNEDAGYAQSNGVAQPPPSSVLIELHAEGTAEPFEALVESLRKRRRGQLSREAGTALPLAWLDELGGCARVPGLDRRLEGLVLHHQPARIESLLDALCRGSEAQPACAAGAGWNSTLLAHRLGKRAVLQLRPQATEPVPGSGLIAKLYPAASSRAMRMATCLRWLTGAAAQAAVELQVPGVSGVDEALQLLLMEAVPGVSLDRLPSDRLRAGMWQAGRALHALQRIDVLANGGHETDARRRAWLRRTHGAADELVVLSDWVALHVALDTPIAASLALALQSLREVCDALPDPTHRTLCHRDFHEKQVLCATDRCWMIDFDTLCIGDPALDVGNFIAHLELMAIERGIESSEWLAAFESGYGERIVDGSVFGRRVAFYADATRLRVAAIHAFSTRRVAAARALLDRALTSQYRSG
;
A
#
# COMPACT_ATOMS: atom_id res chain seq x y z
N MET A 1 47.08 31.90 19.03
CA MET A 1 46.79 31.06 17.84
C MET A 1 45.92 29.89 18.28
N LYS A 2 44.64 29.95 17.86
CA LYS A 2 43.58 28.92 17.77
C LYS A 2 43.68 27.66 18.64
N SER A 3 42.85 27.63 19.68
CA SER A 3 42.33 26.42 20.35
C SER A 3 41.30 25.73 19.45
N THR A 4 41.58 24.49 19.07
CA THR A 4 40.64 23.56 18.43
C THR A 4 39.61 23.07 19.46
N PRO A 5 38.29 23.09 19.14
CA PRO A 5 37.28 22.47 20.00
C PRO A 5 37.18 20.96 19.74
N ASP A 6 37.03 20.20 20.82
CA ASP A 6 36.82 18.75 20.83
C ASP A 6 35.62 18.34 19.96
N LEU A 7 35.87 17.38 19.06
CA LEU A 7 34.85 16.67 18.31
C LEU A 7 34.14 15.67 19.24
N PRO A 8 32.80 15.60 19.24
CA PRO A 8 32.09 14.55 19.98
C PRO A 8 32.36 13.16 19.37
N PRO A 9 32.26 12.08 20.18
CA PRO A 9 32.56 10.74 19.73
C PRO A 9 31.63 10.31 18.59
N THR A 10 32.24 9.68 17.59
CA THR A 10 31.59 9.15 16.40
C THR A 10 30.55 8.10 16.80
N ILE A 11 29.26 8.42 16.62
CA ILE A 11 28.19 7.42 16.73
C ILE A 11 28.37 6.45 15.54
N GLU A 12 28.81 5.23 15.83
CA GLU A 12 28.82 4.15 14.85
C GLU A 12 27.40 3.92 14.31
N PRO A 13 27.21 3.85 12.98
CA PRO A 13 25.89 3.60 12.40
C PRO A 13 25.45 2.16 12.71
N GLY A 14 24.34 2.05 13.45
CA GLY A 14 23.72 0.80 13.88
C GLY A 14 23.47 -0.17 12.72
N THR A 15 24.30 -1.20 12.66
CA THR A 15 24.10 -2.44 11.89
C THR A 15 23.20 -3.43 12.63
N GLY A 16 22.85 -3.14 13.90
CA GLY A 16 22.13 -4.05 14.81
C GLY A 16 20.65 -4.29 14.47
N GLU A 17 19.91 -3.32 13.92
CA GLU A 17 18.49 -3.52 13.61
C GLU A 17 18.25 -4.56 12.48
N TRP A 18 19.23 -4.77 11.61
CA TRP A 18 19.04 -5.50 10.34
C TRP A 18 19.45 -6.98 10.41
N GLN A 19 20.33 -7.35 11.34
CA GLN A 19 20.65 -8.76 11.61
C GLN A 19 19.64 -9.39 12.59
N ASP A 20 19.03 -8.59 13.46
CA ASP A 20 18.02 -9.03 14.43
C ASP A 20 16.70 -9.47 13.78
N GLU A 21 16.34 -8.94 12.61
CA GLU A 21 15.11 -9.33 11.89
C GLU A 21 15.26 -10.73 11.26
N ARG A 22 16.42 -11.02 10.64
CA ARG A 22 16.76 -12.36 10.10
C ARG A 22 17.03 -13.42 11.18
N ALA A 23 17.61 -13.04 12.32
CA ALA A 23 17.89 -13.97 13.42
C ALA A 23 16.62 -14.43 14.18
N ARG A 24 15.52 -13.67 14.10
CA ARG A 24 14.21 -14.07 14.65
C ARG A 24 13.52 -15.16 13.82
N GLU A 25 13.89 -15.30 12.54
CA GLU A 25 13.19 -16.15 11.55
C GLU A 25 13.58 -17.63 11.59
N GLN A 26 14.72 -18.00 12.20
CA GLN A 26 15.16 -19.40 12.33
C GLN A 26 14.71 -20.10 13.61
N ARG A 27 13.95 -19.43 14.47
CA ARG A 27 13.36 -20.08 15.66
C ARG A 27 12.03 -20.72 15.26
N ALA A 28 11.89 -22.02 15.53
CA ALA A 28 10.60 -22.70 15.49
C ALA A 28 9.57 -21.82 16.21
N ARG A 29 8.46 -21.48 15.53
CA ARG A 29 7.38 -20.70 16.15
C ARG A 29 6.96 -21.43 17.43
N PRO A 30 6.99 -20.79 18.61
CA PRO A 30 6.52 -21.41 19.83
C PRO A 30 5.05 -21.81 19.67
N ALA A 31 4.61 -22.78 20.47
CA ALA A 31 3.21 -23.17 20.54
C ALA A 31 2.33 -21.92 20.73
N VAL A 32 1.20 -21.86 20.01
CA VAL A 32 0.23 -20.75 20.08
C VAL A 32 -0.13 -20.52 21.55
N THR A 33 0.15 -19.32 22.06
CA THR A 33 -0.14 -19.00 23.46
C THR A 33 -1.65 -18.80 23.67
N GLU A 34 -2.12 -18.83 24.91
CA GLU A 34 -3.53 -18.54 25.23
C GLU A 34 -3.93 -17.12 24.78
N ALA A 35 -3.01 -16.15 24.89
CA ALA A 35 -3.19 -14.79 24.40
C ALA A 35 -3.33 -14.73 22.87
N ASP A 36 -2.55 -15.54 22.14
CA ASP A 36 -2.69 -15.64 20.68
C ASP A 36 -4.05 -16.26 20.30
N ALA A 37 -4.50 -17.28 21.04
CA ALA A 37 -5.80 -17.92 20.81
C ALA A 37 -6.98 -16.96 21.07
N ASP A 38 -6.90 -16.12 22.11
CA ASP A 38 -7.90 -15.08 22.39
C ASP A 38 -7.96 -14.03 21.27
N LEU A 39 -6.81 -13.54 20.83
CA LEU A 39 -6.73 -12.57 19.75
C LEU A 39 -7.30 -13.14 18.44
N LEU A 40 -7.00 -14.40 18.11
CA LEU A 40 -7.56 -15.08 16.93
C LEU A 40 -9.08 -15.26 17.04
N ARG A 41 -9.61 -15.57 18.24
CA ARG A 41 -11.06 -15.64 18.48
C ARG A 41 -11.73 -14.29 18.25
N ARG A 42 -11.16 -13.19 18.78
CA ARG A 42 -11.67 -11.83 18.55
C ARG A 42 -11.57 -11.42 17.08
N LEU A 43 -10.52 -11.83 16.38
CA LEU A 43 -10.40 -11.63 14.94
C LEU A 43 -11.52 -12.36 14.17
N ARG A 44 -11.81 -13.63 14.50
CA ARG A 44 -12.94 -14.36 13.89
C ARG A 44 -14.27 -13.64 14.11
N GLN A 45 -14.52 -13.15 15.32
CA GLN A 45 -15.72 -12.36 15.63
C GLN A 45 -15.77 -11.07 14.82
N ALA A 46 -14.66 -10.33 14.74
CA ALA A 46 -14.61 -9.09 13.97
C ALA A 46 -14.88 -9.35 12.47
N LEU A 47 -14.34 -10.44 11.90
CA LEU A 47 -14.58 -10.80 10.49
C LEU A 47 -16.04 -11.22 10.20
N ASP A 48 -16.87 -11.51 11.21
CA ASP A 48 -18.31 -11.68 11.04
C ASP A 48 -19.00 -10.31 10.92
N CYS A 49 -19.34 -9.94 9.68
CA CYS A 49 -20.01 -8.67 9.40
C CYS A 49 -21.35 -8.48 10.14
N ARG A 50 -22.10 -9.57 10.44
CA ARG A 50 -23.38 -9.46 11.16
C ARG A 50 -23.15 -9.16 12.64
N TYR A 51 -22.18 -9.85 13.24
CA TYR A 51 -21.75 -9.58 14.60
C TYR A 51 -21.25 -8.13 14.71
N LEU A 52 -20.35 -7.72 13.81
CA LEU A 52 -19.78 -6.37 13.85
C LEU A 52 -20.83 -5.28 13.61
N HIS A 53 -21.77 -5.48 12.69
CA HIS A 53 -22.86 -4.52 12.46
C HIS A 53 -23.68 -4.29 13.75
N THR A 54 -24.04 -5.38 14.44
CA THR A 54 -24.75 -5.33 15.73
C THR A 54 -23.92 -4.60 16.80
N LEU A 55 -22.63 -4.93 16.90
CA LEU A 55 -21.72 -4.34 17.87
C LEU A 55 -21.54 -2.83 17.64
N LEU A 56 -21.28 -2.40 16.40
CA LEU A 56 -21.06 -0.99 16.08
C LEU A 56 -22.34 -0.16 16.24
N THR A 57 -23.50 -0.73 15.90
CA THR A 57 -24.80 -0.09 16.18
C THR A 57 -24.96 0.18 17.68
N ARG A 58 -24.57 -0.77 18.54
CA ARG A 58 -24.65 -0.61 19.99
C ARG A 58 -23.58 0.33 20.56
N GLN A 59 -22.31 0.17 20.19
CA GLN A 59 -21.17 0.81 20.87
C GLN A 59 -20.60 2.05 20.16
N TRP A 60 -21.02 2.38 18.93
CA TRP A 60 -20.48 3.52 18.19
C TRP A 60 -21.56 4.52 17.75
N PRO A 61 -21.95 5.49 18.62
CA PRO A 61 -23.01 6.46 18.34
C PRO A 61 -22.79 7.28 17.06
N TYR A 62 -21.55 7.53 16.66
CA TYR A 62 -21.23 8.25 15.42
C TYR A 62 -21.64 7.47 14.17
N LEU A 63 -21.50 6.14 14.16
CA LEU A 63 -21.80 5.30 12.99
C LEU A 63 -23.25 4.81 12.97
N ARG A 64 -23.89 4.69 14.14
CA ARG A 64 -25.26 4.19 14.31
C ARG A 64 -26.28 4.79 13.31
N PRO A 65 -26.35 6.11 13.06
CA PRO A 65 -27.33 6.67 12.15
C PRO A 65 -27.24 6.12 10.71
N TRP A 66 -26.05 5.71 10.29
CA TRP A 66 -25.84 5.11 8.97
C TRP A 66 -26.26 3.65 8.94
N LEU A 67 -25.89 2.89 9.97
CA LEU A 67 -26.25 1.48 10.09
C LEU A 67 -27.78 1.29 10.18
N ASP A 68 -28.47 2.16 10.92
CA ASP A 68 -29.94 2.17 11.03
C ASP A 68 -30.64 2.52 9.70
N ARG A 69 -29.95 3.27 8.81
CA ARG A 69 -30.46 3.67 7.48
C ARG A 69 -30.15 2.64 6.37
N GLY A 70 -29.76 1.43 6.75
CA GLY A 70 -29.54 0.34 5.79
C GLY A 70 -28.15 0.29 5.18
N PHE A 71 -27.15 0.94 5.77
CA PHE A 71 -25.76 0.67 5.40
C PHE A 71 -25.30 -0.65 6.01
N ARG A 72 -24.64 -1.48 5.20
CA ARG A 72 -24.00 -2.72 5.62
C ARG A 72 -22.48 -2.61 5.59
N LEU A 73 -21.84 -3.46 6.38
CA LEU A 73 -20.38 -3.55 6.48
C LEU A 73 -19.89 -4.70 5.60
N GLU A 74 -18.90 -4.41 4.78
CA GLU A 74 -18.23 -5.40 3.93
C GLU A 74 -16.74 -5.36 4.23
N VAL A 75 -16.13 -6.51 4.57
CA VAL A 75 -14.67 -6.56 4.80
C VAL A 75 -13.98 -6.25 3.47
N GLU A 76 -13.21 -5.17 3.46
CA GLU A 76 -12.42 -4.75 2.30
C GLU A 76 -11.01 -5.33 2.41
N ARG A 77 -10.35 -5.18 3.57
CA ARG A 77 -8.97 -5.64 3.80
C ARG A 77 -8.70 -6.03 5.25
N LEU A 78 -7.79 -6.99 5.42
CA LEU A 78 -7.17 -7.36 6.70
C LEU A 78 -5.68 -7.01 6.68
N PHE A 79 -5.19 -6.38 7.75
CA PHE A 79 -3.80 -6.02 7.94
C PHE A 79 -3.25 -6.60 9.25
N PRO A 80 -2.51 -7.72 9.19
CA PRO A 80 -1.81 -8.26 10.36
C PRO A 80 -0.75 -7.30 10.91
N ARG A 81 -0.57 -7.27 12.24
CA ARG A 81 0.46 -6.48 12.95
C ARG A 81 1.45 -7.34 13.73
N GLY A 82 1.66 -8.58 13.28
CA GLY A 82 2.38 -9.59 14.07
C GLY A 82 1.67 -9.82 15.40
N ALA A 83 2.43 -10.01 16.46
CA ALA A 83 1.89 -10.22 17.81
C ALA A 83 1.14 -9.01 18.39
N ALA A 84 1.21 -7.82 17.77
CA ALA A 84 0.56 -6.62 18.31
C ALA A 84 -0.96 -6.57 18.05
N GLY A 85 -1.47 -7.36 17.10
CA GLY A 85 -2.90 -7.36 16.74
C GLY A 85 -3.20 -7.30 15.24
N PHE A 86 -4.37 -6.75 14.91
CA PHE A 86 -4.87 -6.68 13.54
C PHE A 86 -5.53 -5.34 13.26
N VAL A 87 -5.55 -4.91 12.00
CA VAL A 87 -6.42 -3.83 11.54
C VAL A 87 -7.30 -4.37 10.41
N ILE A 88 -8.60 -4.15 10.52
CA ILE A 88 -9.58 -4.56 9.50
C ILE A 88 -10.21 -3.29 8.93
N GLU A 89 -10.24 -3.19 7.62
CA GLU A 89 -10.92 -2.12 6.87
C GLU A 89 -12.26 -2.66 6.37
N TYR A 90 -13.35 -1.98 6.70
CA TYR A 90 -14.69 -2.28 6.21
C TYR A 90 -15.16 -1.17 5.28
N ALA A 91 -15.67 -1.52 4.11
CA ALA A 91 -16.45 -0.62 3.29
C ALA A 91 -17.86 -0.47 3.87
N LEU A 92 -18.40 0.76 3.84
CA LEU A 92 -19.83 1.00 4.09
C LEU A 92 -20.55 1.01 2.74
N VAL A 93 -21.47 0.07 2.56
CA VAL A 93 -22.23 -0.09 1.30
C VAL A 93 -23.72 0.08 1.60
N VAL A 94 -24.43 0.80 0.74
CA VAL A 94 -25.89 0.96 0.85
C VAL A 94 -26.54 -0.38 0.50
N ASN A 95 -27.50 -0.83 1.31
CA ASN A 95 -28.31 -1.98 0.95
C ASN A 95 -29.29 -1.55 -0.16
N GLU A 96 -29.24 -2.19 -1.33
CA GLU A 96 -30.07 -1.84 -2.50
C GLU A 96 -31.58 -1.93 -2.19
N ASP A 97 -31.97 -2.79 -1.24
CA ASP A 97 -33.35 -2.94 -0.76
C ASP A 97 -33.78 -1.81 0.19
N ALA A 98 -32.82 -1.11 0.81
CA ALA A 98 -33.09 0.05 1.65
C ALA A 98 -33.11 1.27 0.74
N GLY A 99 -34.27 1.57 0.15
CA GLY A 99 -34.47 2.74 -0.68
C GLY A 99 -33.78 3.96 -0.06
N TYR A 100 -32.70 4.43 -0.69
CA TYR A 100 -31.90 5.53 -0.18
C TYR A 100 -32.76 6.80 -0.23
N ALA A 101 -33.45 7.10 0.86
CA ALA A 101 -34.13 8.38 1.02
C ALA A 101 -33.02 9.44 1.08
N GLN A 102 -32.90 10.24 0.01
CA GLN A 102 -32.02 11.40 -0.02
C GLN A 102 -32.19 12.21 1.27
N SER A 103 -31.11 12.25 2.06
CA SER A 103 -30.72 13.26 3.04
C SER A 103 -31.80 14.24 3.53
N ASN A 104 -32.82 13.77 4.25
CA ASN A 104 -33.55 14.62 5.18
C ASN A 104 -33.07 14.28 6.60
N GLY A 105 -32.12 15.06 7.12
CA GLY A 105 -31.81 15.09 8.57
C GLY A 105 -30.41 14.69 9.05
N VAL A 106 -29.44 14.34 8.19
CA VAL A 106 -28.02 14.17 8.61
C VAL A 106 -27.16 15.20 7.88
N ALA A 107 -26.43 16.01 8.63
CA ALA A 107 -25.66 17.14 8.12
C ALA A 107 -24.35 16.77 7.39
N GLN A 108 -23.91 15.51 7.47
CA GLN A 108 -22.65 15.03 6.87
C GLN A 108 -22.91 13.75 6.05
N PRO A 109 -22.15 13.49 4.98
CA PRO A 109 -22.21 12.21 4.25
C PRO A 109 -21.66 11.06 5.11
N PRO A 110 -22.05 9.80 4.83
CA PRO A 110 -21.46 8.64 5.51
C PRO A 110 -19.96 8.52 5.20
N PRO A 111 -19.15 7.99 6.13
CA PRO A 111 -17.78 7.63 5.81
C PRO A 111 -17.78 6.50 4.78
N SER A 112 -16.84 6.52 3.83
CA SER A 112 -16.70 5.48 2.81
C SER A 112 -16.19 4.15 3.38
N SER A 113 -15.43 4.21 4.47
CA SER A 113 -14.94 3.03 5.19
C SER A 113 -14.76 3.31 6.68
N VAL A 114 -14.63 2.24 7.45
CA VAL A 114 -14.25 2.27 8.87
C VAL A 114 -13.13 1.27 9.15
N LEU A 115 -12.31 1.59 10.15
CA LEU A 115 -11.14 0.81 10.55
C LEU A 115 -11.36 0.25 11.95
N ILE A 116 -11.21 -1.06 12.11
CA ILE A 116 -11.23 -1.75 13.40
C ILE A 116 -9.81 -2.21 13.72
N GLU A 117 -9.20 -1.63 14.76
CA GLU A 117 -7.91 -2.05 15.29
C GLU A 117 -8.13 -2.97 16.49
N LEU A 118 -7.70 -4.23 16.39
CA LEU A 118 -7.69 -5.19 17.48
C LEU A 118 -6.32 -5.16 18.17
N HIS A 119 -6.31 -5.07 19.49
CA HIS A 119 -5.08 -5.08 20.29
C HIS A 119 -4.90 -6.45 20.97
N ALA A 120 -3.68 -6.98 20.97
CA ALA A 120 -3.38 -8.24 21.66
C ALA A 120 -3.74 -8.19 23.16
N GLU A 121 -3.37 -7.10 23.84
CA GLU A 121 -3.58 -6.91 25.29
C GLU A 121 -5.06 -6.71 25.69
N GLY A 122 -5.92 -6.28 24.75
CA GLY A 122 -7.36 -6.15 24.98
C GLY A 122 -7.80 -5.07 25.99
N THR A 123 -6.90 -4.25 26.53
CA THR A 123 -7.20 -3.24 27.56
C THR A 123 -7.49 -1.85 26.99
N ALA A 124 -8.29 -1.03 27.69
CA ALA A 124 -8.78 0.29 27.25
C ALA A 124 -7.84 1.49 27.47
N GLU A 125 -6.79 1.40 28.32
CA GLU A 125 -5.82 2.49 28.55
C GLU A 125 -5.19 3.08 27.26
N PRO A 126 -4.92 2.28 26.20
CA PRO A 126 -4.49 2.80 24.89
C PRO A 126 -5.49 3.74 24.20
N PHE A 127 -6.78 3.63 24.49
CA PHE A 127 -7.84 4.41 23.82
C PHE A 127 -7.94 5.84 24.33
N GLU A 128 -7.97 6.06 25.64
CA GLU A 128 -8.00 7.41 26.21
C GLU A 128 -6.73 8.18 25.83
N ALA A 129 -5.57 7.53 25.93
CA ALA A 129 -4.30 8.07 25.49
C ALA A 129 -4.28 8.38 23.98
N LEU A 130 -4.96 7.58 23.16
CA LEU A 130 -5.15 7.84 21.73
C LEU A 130 -5.99 9.09 21.50
N VAL A 131 -7.16 9.22 22.14
CA VAL A 131 -8.06 10.38 22.00
C VAL A 131 -7.34 11.66 22.39
N GLU A 132 -6.69 11.68 23.56
CA GLU A 132 -5.93 12.84 24.03
C GLU A 132 -4.78 13.17 23.06
N SER A 133 -4.07 12.14 22.61
CA SER A 133 -3.01 12.27 21.62
C SER A 133 -3.47 12.90 20.30
N LEU A 134 -4.66 12.56 19.79
CA LEU A 134 -5.24 13.10 18.54
C LEU A 134 -5.67 14.58 18.68
N ARG A 135 -6.09 14.99 19.89
CA ARG A 135 -6.48 16.38 20.22
C ARG A 135 -5.30 17.34 20.40
N LYS A 136 -4.09 16.83 20.66
CA LYS A 136 -2.89 17.67 20.82
C LYS A 136 -2.68 18.55 19.58
N ARG A 137 -2.39 19.85 19.78
CA ARG A 137 -2.25 20.86 18.70
C ARG A 137 -1.31 20.42 17.56
N ARG A 138 -0.21 19.72 17.89
CA ARG A 138 0.74 19.21 16.90
C ARG A 138 0.10 18.27 15.88
N ARG A 139 -0.85 17.44 16.31
CA ARG A 139 -1.60 16.50 15.45
C ARG A 139 -2.90 17.10 14.98
N GLY A 140 -3.68 17.71 15.88
CA GLY A 140 -4.89 18.45 15.53
C GLY A 140 -5.89 17.66 14.68
N GLN A 141 -5.93 16.34 14.83
CA GLN A 141 -6.75 15.42 14.01
C GLN A 141 -8.15 15.21 14.60
N LEU A 142 -8.35 15.58 15.86
CA LEU A 142 -9.65 15.51 16.53
C LEU A 142 -9.92 16.85 17.23
N SER A 143 -11.12 17.40 17.03
CA SER A 143 -11.52 18.65 17.69
C SER A 143 -11.56 18.48 19.22
N ARG A 144 -11.17 19.55 19.93
CA ARG A 144 -11.31 19.64 21.39
C ARG A 144 -12.76 19.82 21.82
N GLU A 145 -13.57 20.41 20.95
CA GLU A 145 -15.00 20.68 21.17
C GLU A 145 -15.89 19.55 20.65
N ALA A 146 -15.30 18.45 20.15
CA ALA A 146 -16.07 17.30 19.69
C ALA A 146 -16.93 16.78 20.85
N GLY A 147 -18.25 16.76 20.62
CA GLY A 147 -19.24 16.26 21.58
C GLY A 147 -19.13 14.75 21.81
N THR A 148 -20.18 14.15 22.35
CA THR A 148 -20.17 12.73 22.78
C THR A 148 -20.08 11.72 21.63
N ALA A 149 -20.48 12.09 20.41
CA ALA A 149 -20.42 11.22 19.22
C ALA A 149 -19.08 11.37 18.48
N LEU A 150 -18.01 10.82 19.05
CA LEU A 150 -16.68 10.87 18.45
C LEU A 150 -16.58 9.98 17.20
N PRO A 151 -15.79 10.38 16.18
CA PRO A 151 -15.52 9.57 14.97
C PRO A 151 -14.58 8.37 15.22
N LEU A 152 -14.54 7.91 16.47
CA LEU A 152 -13.83 6.74 16.97
C LEU A 152 -14.49 6.26 18.27
N ALA A 153 -14.43 4.96 18.54
CA ALA A 153 -14.98 4.33 19.75
C ALA A 153 -14.13 3.15 20.19
N TRP A 154 -14.07 2.90 21.49
CA TRP A 154 -13.57 1.65 22.03
C TRP A 154 -14.63 0.55 21.90
N LEU A 155 -14.18 -0.66 21.58
CA LEU A 155 -15.01 -1.85 21.42
C LEU A 155 -14.63 -2.87 22.49
N ASP A 156 -15.36 -2.90 23.61
CA ASP A 156 -15.02 -3.72 24.78
C ASP A 156 -14.92 -5.21 24.44
N GLU A 157 -15.88 -5.72 23.67
CA GLU A 157 -15.96 -7.14 23.30
C GLU A 157 -14.84 -7.59 22.36
N LEU A 158 -14.24 -6.65 21.62
CA LEU A 158 -13.14 -6.92 20.70
C LEU A 158 -11.78 -6.50 21.25
N GLY A 159 -11.73 -5.85 22.42
CA GLY A 159 -10.48 -5.32 22.99
C GLY A 159 -9.75 -4.44 21.97
N GLY A 160 -10.49 -3.52 21.35
CA GLY A 160 -10.05 -2.81 20.14
C GLY A 160 -10.69 -1.45 19.95
N CYS A 161 -10.26 -0.73 18.92
CA CYS A 161 -10.73 0.61 18.61
C CYS A 161 -11.30 0.69 17.19
N ALA A 162 -12.53 1.16 17.06
CA ALA A 162 -13.15 1.53 15.81
C ALA A 162 -12.88 3.01 15.50
N ARG A 163 -12.59 3.35 14.25
CA ARG A 163 -12.41 4.75 13.81
C ARG A 163 -12.66 4.94 12.32
N VAL A 164 -13.02 6.15 11.93
CA VAL A 164 -12.98 6.54 10.51
C VAL A 164 -11.52 6.74 10.05
N PRO A 165 -11.22 6.54 8.76
CA PRO A 165 -9.92 6.90 8.19
C PRO A 165 -9.55 8.36 8.44
N GLY A 166 -8.24 8.63 8.50
CA GLY A 166 -7.71 9.97 8.77
C GLY A 166 -7.44 10.27 10.25
N LEU A 167 -7.72 9.33 11.16
CA LEU A 167 -7.41 9.44 12.60
C LEU A 167 -6.29 8.49 12.99
N ASP A 168 -5.07 9.01 13.13
CA ASP A 168 -3.86 8.23 13.35
C ASP A 168 -2.76 9.01 14.06
N ARG A 169 -2.53 8.66 15.33
CA ARG A 169 -1.50 9.31 16.16
C ARG A 169 -0.07 9.11 15.67
N ARG A 170 0.19 8.12 14.82
CA ARG A 170 1.52 7.84 14.27
C ARG A 170 1.84 8.70 13.05
N LEU A 171 0.82 9.21 12.36
CA LEU A 171 0.94 10.01 11.13
C LEU A 171 0.60 11.48 11.42
N GLU A 172 1.57 12.26 11.90
CA GLU A 172 1.31 13.66 12.29
C GLU A 172 0.84 14.53 11.12
N GLY A 173 1.33 14.24 9.90
CA GLY A 173 0.92 14.94 8.68
C GLY A 173 -0.58 14.85 8.32
N LEU A 174 -1.35 13.95 8.94
CA LEU A 174 -2.82 13.95 8.79
C LEU A 174 -3.48 15.21 9.36
N VAL A 175 -2.75 16.03 10.10
CA VAL A 175 -3.19 17.38 10.48
C VAL A 175 -3.62 18.20 9.26
N LEU A 176 -3.00 18.01 8.10
CA LEU A 176 -3.32 18.72 6.86
C LEU A 176 -4.70 18.34 6.30
N HIS A 177 -5.17 17.14 6.60
CA HIS A 177 -6.52 16.69 6.22
C HIS A 177 -7.59 17.36 7.08
N HIS A 178 -7.33 17.50 8.38
CA HIS A 178 -8.29 18.08 9.34
C HIS A 178 -8.19 19.59 9.48
N GLN A 179 -7.05 20.18 9.11
CA GLN A 179 -6.79 21.62 9.17
C GLN A 179 -6.19 22.12 7.84
N PRO A 180 -7.01 22.20 6.77
CA PRO A 180 -6.52 22.58 5.44
C PRO A 180 -5.83 23.95 5.39
N ALA A 181 -6.14 24.86 6.32
CA ALA A 181 -5.45 26.15 6.48
C ALA A 181 -3.94 26.02 6.74
N ARG A 182 -3.45 24.86 7.20
CA ARG A 182 -2.00 24.61 7.39
C ARG A 182 -1.27 24.26 6.10
N ILE A 183 -1.99 23.91 5.03
CA ILE A 183 -1.39 23.51 3.75
C ILE A 183 -0.64 24.68 3.13
N GLU A 184 -1.22 25.88 3.12
CA GLU A 184 -0.58 27.07 2.55
C GLU A 184 0.77 27.36 3.23
N SER A 185 0.80 27.37 4.57
CA SER A 185 2.06 27.58 5.32
C SER A 185 3.11 26.49 5.05
N LEU A 186 2.69 25.23 4.87
CA LEU A 186 3.58 24.13 4.48
C LEU A 186 4.15 24.36 3.08
N LEU A 187 3.30 24.70 2.11
CA LEU A 187 3.72 24.93 0.73
C LEU A 187 4.65 26.14 0.64
N ASP A 188 4.37 27.23 1.36
CA ASP A 188 5.28 28.37 1.46
C ASP A 188 6.65 27.97 2.03
N ALA A 189 6.69 27.10 3.04
CA ALA A 189 7.94 26.60 3.60
C ALA A 189 8.73 25.73 2.60
N LEU A 190 8.05 24.85 1.86
CA LEU A 190 8.69 23.89 0.95
C LEU A 190 9.01 24.46 -0.44
N CYS A 191 8.21 25.39 -0.94
CA CYS A 191 8.32 25.95 -2.29
C CYS A 191 9.09 27.28 -2.36
N ARG A 192 9.52 27.85 -1.22
CA ARG A 192 10.40 29.04 -1.19
C ARG A 192 11.71 28.75 -1.94
N GLY A 193 11.82 29.25 -3.17
CA GLY A 193 13.00 29.11 -4.03
C GLY A 193 12.96 28.01 -5.10
N SER A 194 11.83 27.30 -5.26
CA SER A 194 11.62 26.36 -6.38
C SER A 194 10.91 27.08 -7.54
N GLU A 195 11.38 26.90 -8.78
CA GLU A 195 10.69 27.39 -9.99
C GLU A 195 9.27 26.81 -10.15
N ALA A 196 8.99 25.69 -9.47
CA ALA A 196 7.66 25.09 -9.36
C ALA A 196 6.88 25.67 -8.17
N GLN A 197 6.55 26.97 -8.22
CA GLN A 197 5.43 27.45 -7.41
C GLN A 197 4.15 26.83 -7.99
N PRO A 198 3.36 26.05 -7.21
CA PRO A 198 2.07 25.60 -7.68
C PRO A 198 1.29 26.85 -8.06
N ALA A 199 0.73 26.88 -9.28
CA ALA A 199 -0.04 27.99 -9.82
C ALA A 199 -1.35 28.15 -9.04
N CYS A 200 -1.28 28.60 -7.79
CA CYS A 200 -2.38 29.15 -7.05
C CYS A 200 -2.10 30.63 -6.88
N ALA A 201 -3.05 31.48 -7.29
CA ALA A 201 -3.04 32.88 -6.92
C ALA A 201 -2.86 32.97 -5.39
N ALA A 202 -1.87 33.75 -4.95
CA ALA A 202 -1.66 34.01 -3.53
C ALA A 202 -3.02 34.38 -2.87
N GLY A 203 -3.40 33.67 -1.80
CA GLY A 203 -4.66 33.89 -1.09
C GLY A 203 -5.84 32.96 -1.45
N ALA A 204 -5.69 32.01 -2.38
CA ALA A 204 -6.67 30.93 -2.56
C ALA A 204 -6.41 29.80 -1.55
N GLY A 205 -7.41 29.45 -0.73
CA GLY A 205 -7.30 28.34 0.22
C GLY A 205 -7.03 26.99 -0.46
N TRP A 206 -6.68 25.97 0.32
CA TRP A 206 -6.40 24.62 -0.19
C TRP A 206 -7.39 23.61 0.36
N ASN A 207 -7.76 22.64 -0.48
CA ASN A 207 -8.54 21.46 -0.10
C ASN A 207 -7.63 20.24 0.03
N SER A 208 -7.98 19.35 0.96
CA SER A 208 -7.32 18.06 1.14
C SER A 208 -8.32 16.91 1.03
N THR A 209 -8.02 15.93 0.20
CA THR A 209 -8.79 14.69 0.07
C THR A 209 -7.91 13.51 0.48
N LEU A 210 -8.38 12.69 1.43
CA LEU A 210 -7.71 11.45 1.81
C LEU A 210 -7.95 10.39 0.74
N LEU A 211 -6.91 10.03 -0.01
CA LEU A 211 -6.97 9.01 -1.08
C LEU A 211 -6.78 7.60 -0.55
N ALA A 212 -5.92 7.42 0.45
CA ALA A 212 -5.63 6.13 1.05
C ALA A 212 -5.14 6.29 2.48
N HIS A 213 -5.50 5.34 3.36
CA HIS A 213 -4.99 5.28 4.73
C HIS A 213 -4.75 3.82 5.13
N ARG A 214 -3.50 3.49 5.43
CA ARG A 214 -3.11 2.26 6.13
C ARG A 214 -2.74 2.64 7.55
N LEU A 215 -3.62 2.35 8.50
CA LEU A 215 -3.49 2.75 9.91
C LEU A 215 -2.09 2.45 10.47
N GLY A 216 -1.48 3.40 11.13
CA GLY A 216 -0.15 3.34 11.72
C GLY A 216 1.01 3.15 10.74
N LYS A 217 0.78 3.15 9.42
CA LYS A 217 1.79 2.86 8.39
C LYS A 217 1.97 4.01 7.41
N ARG A 218 0.90 4.45 6.75
CA ARG A 218 0.96 5.55 5.77
C ARG A 218 -0.41 6.09 5.43
N ALA A 219 -0.45 7.32 4.95
CA ALA A 219 -1.64 7.91 4.32
C ALA A 219 -1.24 8.70 3.08
N VAL A 220 -2.17 8.88 2.15
CA VAL A 220 -1.96 9.66 0.93
C VAL A 220 -3.05 10.71 0.83
N LEU A 221 -2.66 11.98 0.77
CA LEU A 221 -3.55 13.10 0.58
C LEU A 221 -3.39 13.67 -0.83
N GLN A 222 -4.50 14.05 -1.45
CA GLN A 222 -4.51 14.93 -2.61
C GLN A 222 -4.76 16.36 -2.14
N LEU A 223 -3.85 17.27 -2.48
CA LEU A 223 -3.94 18.68 -2.16
C LEU A 223 -4.28 19.44 -3.44
N ARG A 224 -5.37 20.22 -3.40
CA ARG A 224 -5.81 21.04 -4.55
C ARG A 224 -6.08 22.48 -4.11
N PRO A 225 -5.71 23.49 -4.92
CA PRO A 225 -6.18 24.85 -4.70
C PRO A 225 -7.72 24.90 -4.73
N GLN A 226 -8.32 25.83 -3.99
CA GLN A 226 -9.77 26.09 -3.99
C GLN A 226 -10.25 26.89 -5.21
N ALA A 227 -9.38 27.21 -6.18
CA ALA A 227 -9.73 27.99 -7.37
C ALA A 227 -10.63 27.21 -8.36
N THR A 228 -11.36 27.97 -9.18
CA THR A 228 -12.47 27.55 -10.07
C THR A 228 -12.05 26.53 -11.13
N GLU A 229 -12.82 25.45 -11.22
CA GLU A 229 -12.70 24.28 -12.12
C GLU A 229 -11.52 23.33 -11.82
N PRO A 230 -11.78 22.07 -11.43
CA PRO A 230 -10.74 21.08 -11.21
C PRO A 230 -10.09 20.67 -12.54
N VAL A 231 -8.88 21.16 -12.81
CA VAL A 231 -8.06 20.70 -13.94
C VAL A 231 -7.47 19.32 -13.61
N PRO A 232 -7.68 18.28 -14.44
CA PRO A 232 -7.05 16.97 -14.24
C PRO A 232 -5.52 17.07 -14.23
N GLY A 233 -4.86 16.45 -13.26
CA GLY A 233 -3.41 16.58 -13.06
C GLY A 233 -2.97 17.92 -12.44
N SER A 234 -3.90 18.76 -11.98
CA SER A 234 -3.55 19.91 -11.14
C SER A 234 -3.58 19.53 -9.65
N GLY A 235 -2.62 20.05 -8.90
CA GLY A 235 -2.46 19.82 -7.46
C GLY A 235 -1.23 18.97 -7.11
N LEU A 236 -1.21 18.50 -5.87
CA LEU A 236 -0.08 17.80 -5.28
C LEU A 236 -0.55 16.54 -4.57
N ILE A 237 0.33 15.54 -4.49
CA ILE A 237 0.13 14.33 -3.70
C ILE A 237 1.07 14.38 -2.51
N ALA A 238 0.52 14.34 -1.30
CA ALA A 238 1.28 14.24 -0.07
C ALA A 238 1.22 12.80 0.46
N LYS A 239 2.35 12.10 0.41
CA LYS A 239 2.53 10.79 1.07
C LYS A 239 3.03 11.00 2.49
N LEU A 240 2.28 10.51 3.46
CA LEU A 240 2.51 10.65 4.89
C LEU A 240 3.05 9.35 5.47
N TYR A 241 4.12 9.44 6.26
CA TYR A 241 4.75 8.30 6.92
C TYR A 241 4.78 8.51 8.45
N PRO A 242 5.10 7.47 9.24
CA PRO A 242 5.15 7.59 10.69
C PRO A 242 6.27 8.54 11.13
N ALA A 243 6.03 9.33 12.18
CA ALA A 243 6.99 10.35 12.64
C ALA A 243 8.38 9.80 12.99
N ALA A 244 8.48 8.55 13.45
CA ALA A 244 9.75 7.87 13.74
C ALA A 244 10.44 7.27 12.50
N SER A 245 9.90 7.50 11.30
CA SER A 245 10.47 6.99 10.04
C SER A 245 11.46 7.99 9.44
N SER A 246 12.30 7.52 8.52
CA SER A 246 13.02 8.36 7.56
C SER A 246 12.59 8.08 6.12
N ARG A 247 11.39 7.49 5.94
CA ARG A 247 10.89 7.02 4.65
C ARG A 247 10.59 8.15 3.68
N ALA A 248 10.06 9.28 4.14
CA ALA A 248 9.78 10.43 3.28
C ALA A 248 11.05 10.90 2.56
N MET A 249 12.12 11.15 3.32
CA MET A 249 13.41 11.57 2.78
C MET A 249 14.00 10.52 1.83
N ARG A 250 14.03 9.24 2.24
CA ARG A 250 14.55 8.17 1.37
C ARG A 250 13.80 8.07 0.04
N MET A 251 12.48 8.21 0.04
CA MET A 251 11.66 8.15 -1.17
C MET A 251 11.84 9.38 -2.05
N ALA A 252 12.01 10.56 -1.46
CA ALA A 252 12.39 11.74 -2.22
C ALA A 252 13.73 11.56 -2.94
N THR A 253 14.77 11.09 -2.23
CA THR A 253 16.08 10.80 -2.83
C THR A 253 15.97 9.76 -3.94
N CYS A 254 15.20 8.69 -3.71
CA CYS A 254 14.95 7.64 -4.68
C CYS A 254 14.30 8.17 -5.96
N LEU A 255 13.21 8.92 -5.84
CA LEU A 255 12.48 9.44 -7.00
C LEU A 255 13.32 10.44 -7.79
N ARG A 256 14.04 11.36 -7.12
CA ARG A 256 14.95 12.30 -7.81
C ARG A 256 16.06 11.54 -8.55
N TRP A 257 16.62 10.50 -7.93
CA TRP A 257 17.62 9.66 -8.58
C TRP A 257 17.05 8.92 -9.79
N LEU A 258 15.86 8.31 -9.66
CA LEU A 258 15.19 7.62 -10.77
C LEU A 258 14.96 8.54 -11.97
N THR A 259 14.49 9.77 -11.74
CA THR A 259 14.31 10.77 -12.81
C THR A 259 15.63 11.05 -13.54
N GLY A 260 16.72 11.26 -12.80
CA GLY A 260 18.04 11.49 -13.37
C GLY A 260 18.60 10.27 -14.10
N ALA A 261 18.45 9.08 -13.52
CA ALA A 261 18.95 7.83 -14.08
C ALA A 261 18.18 7.42 -15.35
N ALA A 262 16.86 7.64 -15.39
CA ALA A 262 16.06 7.42 -16.59
C ALA A 262 16.50 8.33 -17.74
N ALA A 263 16.78 9.61 -17.45
CA ALA A 263 17.29 10.55 -18.43
C ALA A 263 18.69 10.16 -18.94
N GLN A 264 19.61 9.78 -18.04
CA GLN A 264 20.96 9.32 -18.40
C GLN A 264 20.95 8.05 -19.25
N ALA A 265 20.08 7.10 -18.91
CA ALA A 265 19.92 5.86 -19.67
C ALA A 265 19.14 6.04 -20.99
N ALA A 266 18.67 7.26 -21.28
CA ALA A 266 17.83 7.58 -22.44
C ALA A 266 16.60 6.65 -22.56
N VAL A 267 15.97 6.31 -21.44
CA VAL A 267 14.77 5.48 -21.38
C VAL A 267 13.52 6.32 -21.09
N GLU A 268 12.40 5.95 -21.72
CA GLU A 268 11.11 6.62 -21.51
C GLU A 268 10.40 6.09 -20.25
N LEU A 269 10.92 6.45 -19.08
CA LEU A 269 10.26 6.18 -17.79
C LEU A 269 9.77 7.48 -17.15
N GLN A 270 8.46 7.60 -16.98
CA GLN A 270 7.84 8.76 -16.32
C GLN A 270 7.50 8.42 -14.87
N VAL A 271 8.03 9.20 -13.93
CA VAL A 271 7.79 9.08 -12.48
C VAL A 271 7.43 10.45 -11.92
N PRO A 272 6.47 10.57 -10.98
CA PRO A 272 6.04 11.86 -10.47
C PRO A 272 7.18 12.69 -9.89
N GLY A 273 7.23 13.98 -10.24
CA GLY A 273 8.22 14.91 -9.72
C GLY A 273 8.14 15.09 -8.21
N VAL A 274 9.29 15.27 -7.54
CA VAL A 274 9.35 15.56 -6.10
C VAL A 274 9.35 17.06 -5.87
N SER A 275 8.24 17.58 -5.34
CA SER A 275 8.06 18.99 -5.03
C SER A 275 8.70 19.39 -3.69
N GLY A 276 8.75 18.49 -2.70
CA GLY A 276 9.34 18.80 -1.39
C GLY A 276 9.27 17.66 -0.39
N VAL A 277 9.98 17.82 0.72
CA VAL A 277 9.95 16.90 1.87
C VAL A 277 9.89 17.72 3.14
N ASP A 278 8.98 17.35 4.04
CA ASP A 278 8.95 17.88 5.41
C ASP A 278 9.33 16.76 6.38
N GLU A 279 10.48 16.92 7.05
CA GLU A 279 10.99 15.91 7.98
C GLU A 279 10.19 15.86 9.29
N ALA A 280 9.64 16.98 9.74
CA ALA A 280 8.88 17.04 10.99
C ALA A 280 7.55 16.27 10.85
N LEU A 281 6.88 16.43 9.72
CA LEU A 281 5.64 15.72 9.40
C LEU A 281 5.88 14.34 8.76
N GLN A 282 7.13 13.99 8.43
CA GLN A 282 7.49 12.83 7.62
C GLN A 282 6.62 12.73 6.36
N LEU A 283 6.62 13.82 5.60
CA LEU A 283 5.80 14.04 4.43
C LEU A 283 6.67 14.12 3.18
N LEU A 284 6.30 13.35 2.14
CA LEU A 284 6.82 13.48 0.79
C LEU A 284 5.75 14.14 -0.09
N LEU A 285 6.08 15.30 -0.65
CA LEU A 285 5.22 16.07 -1.54
C LEU A 285 5.64 15.83 -3.00
N MET A 286 4.69 15.42 -3.81
CA MET A 286 4.88 15.01 -5.19
C MET A 286 3.91 15.74 -6.11
N GLU A 287 4.29 15.86 -7.38
CA GLU A 287 3.38 16.26 -8.45
C GLU A 287 2.17 15.31 -8.53
N ALA A 288 0.97 15.87 -8.69
CA ALA A 288 -0.18 15.08 -9.11
C ALA A 288 -0.13 14.91 -10.63
N VAL A 289 0.20 13.72 -11.10
CA VAL A 289 0.32 13.45 -12.54
C VAL A 289 -1.04 13.24 -13.21
N PRO A 290 -1.21 13.59 -14.49
CA PRO A 290 -2.45 13.37 -15.22
C PRO A 290 -2.65 11.88 -15.55
N GLY A 291 -3.91 11.50 -15.76
CA GLY A 291 -4.29 10.16 -16.21
C GLY A 291 -5.20 9.42 -15.24
N VAL A 292 -5.63 8.24 -15.68
CA VAL A 292 -6.43 7.30 -14.87
C VAL A 292 -5.67 5.98 -14.76
N SER A 293 -5.89 5.25 -13.67
CA SER A 293 -5.24 3.96 -13.47
C SER A 293 -5.65 2.95 -14.55
N LEU A 294 -4.72 2.06 -14.92
CA LEU A 294 -4.89 1.13 -16.04
C LEU A 294 -6.11 0.20 -15.86
N ASP A 295 -6.45 -0.20 -14.62
CA ASP A 295 -7.66 -0.99 -14.32
C ASP A 295 -8.97 -0.27 -14.71
N ARG A 296 -8.96 1.06 -14.69
CA ARG A 296 -10.13 1.90 -14.94
C ARG A 296 -10.26 2.34 -16.40
N LEU A 297 -9.31 1.97 -17.26
CA LEU A 297 -9.42 2.29 -18.67
C LEU A 297 -10.57 1.52 -19.34
N PRO A 298 -11.31 2.20 -20.23
CA PRO A 298 -12.24 1.52 -21.13
C PRO A 298 -11.47 0.61 -22.10
N SER A 299 -12.15 -0.41 -22.63
CA SER A 299 -11.51 -1.49 -23.40
C SER A 299 -10.79 -1.00 -24.67
N ASP A 300 -11.30 0.05 -25.32
CA ASP A 300 -10.72 0.68 -26.51
C ASP A 300 -9.34 1.32 -26.25
N ARG A 301 -9.08 1.75 -25.00
CA ARG A 301 -7.80 2.32 -24.58
C ARG A 301 -6.92 1.34 -23.80
N LEU A 302 -7.49 0.26 -23.27
CA LEU A 302 -6.80 -0.69 -22.42
C LEU A 302 -5.62 -1.35 -23.13
N ARG A 303 -5.77 -1.74 -24.40
CA ARG A 303 -4.69 -2.36 -25.20
C ARG A 303 -3.44 -1.47 -25.27
N ALA A 304 -3.62 -0.18 -25.57
CA ALA A 304 -2.52 0.78 -25.64
C ALA A 304 -1.91 1.01 -24.25
N GLY A 305 -2.73 1.10 -23.21
CA GLY A 305 -2.26 1.22 -21.82
C GLY A 305 -1.43 0.02 -21.36
N MET A 306 -1.83 -1.21 -21.70
CA MET A 306 -1.09 -2.44 -21.39
C MET A 306 0.28 -2.45 -22.06
N TRP A 307 0.33 -2.08 -23.34
CA TRP A 307 1.59 -1.93 -24.06
C TRP A 307 2.50 -0.86 -23.43
N GLN A 308 1.95 0.29 -23.05
CA GLN A 308 2.70 1.33 -22.33
C GLN A 308 3.21 0.86 -20.96
N ALA A 309 2.42 0.07 -20.24
CA ALA A 309 2.84 -0.53 -18.96
C ALA A 309 4.04 -1.48 -19.15
N GLY A 310 4.02 -2.32 -20.19
CA GLY A 310 5.15 -3.18 -20.56
C GLY A 310 6.40 -2.37 -20.89
N ARG A 311 6.26 -1.31 -21.70
CA ARG A 311 7.35 -0.38 -22.03
C ARG A 311 7.96 0.27 -20.79
N ALA A 312 7.11 0.75 -19.87
CA ALA A 312 7.56 1.41 -18.64
C ALA A 312 8.31 0.45 -17.72
N LEU A 313 7.85 -0.79 -17.59
CA LEU A 313 8.57 -1.81 -16.81
C LEU A 313 9.93 -2.13 -17.44
N HIS A 314 9.97 -2.33 -18.76
CA HIS A 314 11.21 -2.58 -19.47
C HIS A 314 12.21 -1.41 -19.31
N ALA A 315 11.73 -0.17 -19.39
CA ALA A 315 12.52 1.03 -19.16
C ALA A 315 13.13 1.06 -17.75
N LEU A 316 12.34 0.76 -16.70
CA LEU A 316 12.82 0.69 -15.33
C LEU A 316 13.94 -0.35 -15.17
N GLN A 317 13.76 -1.54 -15.74
CA GLN A 317 14.69 -2.65 -15.59
C GLN A 317 16.02 -2.44 -16.33
N ARG A 318 16.06 -1.53 -17.32
CA ARG A 318 17.26 -1.15 -18.06
C ARG A 318 18.11 -0.08 -17.40
N ILE A 319 17.63 0.54 -16.33
CA ILE A 319 18.42 1.50 -15.56
C ILE A 319 19.53 0.73 -14.82
N ASP A 320 20.76 0.83 -15.33
CA ASP A 320 21.93 0.27 -14.67
C ASP A 320 22.27 1.09 -13.42
N VAL A 321 22.07 0.48 -12.25
CA VAL A 321 22.31 1.11 -10.95
C VAL A 321 23.80 1.38 -10.70
N LEU A 322 24.69 0.57 -11.29
CA LEU A 322 26.13 0.69 -11.14
C LEU A 322 26.71 1.75 -12.08
N ALA A 323 26.27 1.77 -13.35
CA ALA A 323 26.74 2.75 -14.34
C ALA A 323 26.19 4.17 -14.11
N ASN A 324 24.93 4.31 -13.66
CA ASN A 324 24.31 5.61 -13.36
C ASN A 324 24.68 6.15 -11.96
N GLY A 325 25.66 5.51 -11.30
CA GLY A 325 26.17 5.86 -9.98
C GLY A 325 27.38 6.80 -10.00
N GLY A 326 27.40 7.78 -10.91
CA GLY A 326 28.50 8.73 -11.08
C GLY A 326 28.99 9.33 -9.76
N HIS A 327 30.31 9.23 -9.52
CA HIS A 327 31.22 10.00 -8.66
C HIS A 327 30.75 10.77 -7.39
N GLU A 328 29.59 10.52 -6.80
CA GLU A 328 29.22 11.10 -5.50
C GLU A 328 29.44 10.11 -4.34
N THR A 329 30.23 10.55 -3.38
CA THR A 329 30.79 9.88 -2.21
C THR A 329 29.79 9.38 -1.17
N ASP A 330 28.48 9.44 -1.40
CA ASP A 330 27.52 9.21 -0.33
C ASP A 330 27.02 7.75 -0.28
N ALA A 331 27.85 6.87 0.29
CA ALA A 331 27.52 5.47 0.53
C ALA A 331 26.20 5.27 1.29
N ARG A 332 25.78 6.26 2.10
CA ARG A 332 24.49 6.24 2.82
C ARG A 332 23.30 6.44 1.89
N ARG A 333 23.42 7.25 0.82
CA ARG A 333 22.34 7.50 -0.16
C ARG A 333 22.02 6.29 -1.02
N ARG A 334 22.94 5.34 -1.19
CA ARG A 334 22.72 4.10 -1.97
C ARG A 334 22.33 2.89 -1.13
N ALA A 335 22.24 3.01 0.20
CA ALA A 335 21.90 1.87 1.06
C ALA A 335 20.53 1.26 0.73
N TRP A 336 19.56 2.08 0.29
CA TRP A 336 18.24 1.58 -0.13
C TRP A 336 18.28 0.84 -1.49
N LEU A 337 19.21 1.20 -2.39
CA LEU A 337 19.46 0.50 -3.67
C LEU A 337 20.11 -0.87 -3.49
N ARG A 338 20.64 -1.18 -2.30
CA ARG A 338 21.20 -2.51 -1.98
C ARG A 338 20.16 -3.50 -1.49
N ARG A 339 18.90 -3.09 -1.34
CA ARG A 339 17.82 -4.02 -0.98
C ARG A 339 17.66 -5.04 -2.09
N THR A 340 17.89 -6.29 -1.77
CA THR A 340 17.64 -7.40 -2.67
C THR A 340 16.34 -8.07 -2.29
N HIS A 341 15.59 -8.53 -3.30
CA HIS A 341 14.42 -9.37 -3.10
C HIS A 341 14.43 -10.51 -4.11
N GLY A 342 14.17 -11.73 -3.64
CA GLY A 342 14.23 -12.94 -4.45
C GLY A 342 13.08 -13.91 -4.17
N ALA A 343 13.16 -15.09 -4.80
CA ALA A 343 12.14 -16.12 -4.69
C ALA A 343 11.91 -16.60 -3.25
N ALA A 344 12.99 -16.79 -2.48
CA ALA A 344 12.90 -17.15 -1.07
C ALA A 344 12.16 -16.11 -0.22
N ASP A 345 12.36 -14.81 -0.50
CA ASP A 345 11.67 -13.73 0.23
C ASP A 345 10.15 -13.72 -0.06
N GLU A 346 9.72 -14.08 -1.28
CA GLU A 346 8.30 -14.27 -1.60
C GLU A 346 7.69 -15.44 -0.81
N LEU A 347 8.43 -16.55 -0.65
CA LEU A 347 7.97 -17.69 0.13
C LEU A 347 7.81 -17.37 1.63
N VAL A 348 8.66 -16.49 2.19
CA VAL A 348 8.51 -16.01 3.58
C VAL A 348 7.21 -15.24 3.74
N VAL A 349 6.96 -14.25 2.86
CA VAL A 349 5.72 -13.46 2.88
C VAL A 349 4.48 -14.35 2.74
N LEU A 350 4.54 -15.33 1.84
CA LEU A 350 3.45 -16.31 1.68
C LEU A 350 3.26 -17.18 2.91
N SER A 351 4.34 -17.65 3.53
CA SER A 351 4.27 -18.51 4.72
C SER A 351 3.54 -17.85 5.87
N ASP A 352 3.70 -16.54 6.06
CA ASP A 352 2.96 -15.77 7.07
C ASP A 352 1.46 -15.75 6.81
N TRP A 353 1.05 -15.52 5.56
CA TRP A 353 -0.36 -15.53 5.18
C TRP A 353 -0.97 -16.92 5.31
N VAL A 354 -0.30 -17.96 4.82
CA VAL A 354 -0.77 -19.34 4.95
C VAL A 354 -0.92 -19.73 6.42
N ALA A 355 0.05 -19.39 7.27
CA ALA A 355 -0.04 -19.66 8.69
C ALA A 355 -1.24 -18.97 9.36
N LEU A 356 -1.57 -17.73 8.97
CA LEU A 356 -2.76 -17.04 9.45
C LEU A 356 -4.05 -17.76 9.02
N HIS A 357 -4.12 -18.21 7.76
CA HIS A 357 -5.27 -18.97 7.26
C HIS A 357 -5.47 -20.30 7.99
N VAL A 358 -4.38 -21.01 8.30
CA VAL A 358 -4.40 -22.25 9.09
C VAL A 358 -4.84 -21.95 10.52
N ALA A 359 -4.29 -20.93 11.17
CA ALA A 359 -4.64 -20.55 12.53
C ALA A 359 -6.12 -20.13 12.66
N LEU A 360 -6.67 -19.50 11.63
CA LEU A 360 -8.07 -19.13 11.57
C LEU A 360 -9.01 -20.24 11.06
N ASP A 361 -8.47 -21.38 10.63
CA ASP A 361 -9.23 -22.49 10.04
C ASP A 361 -10.14 -22.04 8.89
N THR A 362 -9.59 -21.23 7.99
CA THR A 362 -10.37 -20.72 6.85
C THR A 362 -10.60 -21.82 5.81
N PRO A 363 -11.69 -21.77 5.02
CA PRO A 363 -12.01 -22.81 4.04
C PRO A 363 -10.94 -23.08 2.97
N ILE A 364 -10.03 -22.12 2.73
CA ILE A 364 -8.96 -22.24 1.72
C ILE A 364 -7.59 -22.62 2.32
N ALA A 365 -7.49 -22.81 3.64
CA ALA A 365 -6.21 -22.98 4.33
C ALA A 365 -5.43 -24.20 3.83
N ALA A 366 -6.10 -25.35 3.66
CA ALA A 366 -5.48 -26.57 3.16
C ALA A 366 -4.94 -26.39 1.73
N SER A 367 -5.74 -25.80 0.84
CA SER A 367 -5.35 -25.50 -0.55
C SER A 367 -4.16 -24.55 -0.63
N LEU A 368 -4.15 -23.50 0.20
CA LEU A 368 -3.02 -22.58 0.32
C LEU A 368 -1.74 -23.28 0.81
N ALA A 369 -1.85 -24.15 1.82
CA ALA A 369 -0.70 -24.90 2.35
C ALA A 369 -0.12 -25.86 1.32
N LEU A 370 -0.96 -26.59 0.59
CA LEU A 370 -0.54 -27.46 -0.51
C LEU A 370 0.16 -26.67 -1.63
N ALA A 371 -0.42 -25.55 -2.05
CA ALA A 371 0.18 -24.72 -3.09
C ALA A 371 1.50 -24.08 -2.66
N LEU A 372 1.63 -23.65 -1.40
CA LEU A 372 2.89 -23.14 -0.86
C LEU A 372 3.97 -24.22 -0.83
N GLN A 373 3.61 -25.46 -0.48
CA GLN A 373 4.55 -26.58 -0.48
C GLN A 373 5.07 -26.86 -1.91
N SER A 374 4.19 -26.92 -2.90
CA SER A 374 4.61 -27.06 -4.30
C SER A 374 5.47 -25.90 -4.78
N LEU A 375 5.18 -24.66 -4.36
CA LEU A 375 6.02 -23.50 -4.70
C LEU A 375 7.42 -23.59 -4.10
N ARG A 376 7.59 -24.16 -2.90
CA ARG A 376 8.90 -24.40 -2.30
C ARG A 376 9.74 -25.36 -3.16
N GLU A 377 9.13 -26.47 -3.60
CA GLU A 377 9.78 -27.44 -4.48
C GLU A 377 10.22 -26.81 -5.81
N VAL A 378 9.36 -25.96 -6.41
CA VAL A 378 9.71 -25.20 -7.62
C VAL A 378 10.83 -24.20 -7.35
N CYS A 379 10.81 -23.52 -6.21
CA CYS A 379 11.85 -22.56 -5.82
C CYS A 379 13.22 -23.22 -5.69
N ASP A 380 13.29 -24.41 -5.08
CA ASP A 380 14.54 -25.14 -4.90
C ASP A 380 15.15 -25.59 -6.24
N ALA A 381 14.31 -25.82 -7.25
CA ALA A 381 14.73 -26.18 -8.60
C ALA A 381 14.93 -24.96 -9.53
N LEU A 382 14.65 -23.74 -9.04
CA LEU A 382 14.64 -22.54 -9.89
C LEU A 382 16.07 -22.07 -10.16
N PRO A 383 16.49 -21.91 -11.43
CA PRO A 383 17.81 -21.38 -11.73
C PRO A 383 17.92 -19.92 -11.30
N ASP A 384 19.05 -19.54 -10.72
CA ASP A 384 19.32 -18.13 -10.39
C ASP A 384 19.22 -17.21 -11.61
N PRO A 385 18.78 -15.95 -11.43
CA PRO A 385 18.76 -14.98 -12.53
C PRO A 385 20.19 -14.65 -12.97
N THR A 386 20.42 -14.62 -14.29
CA THR A 386 21.73 -14.32 -14.88
C THR A 386 22.17 -12.87 -14.62
N HIS A 387 21.23 -11.98 -14.40
CA HIS A 387 21.44 -10.60 -14.00
C HIS A 387 20.28 -10.14 -13.12
N ARG A 388 20.52 -9.11 -12.30
CA ARG A 388 19.49 -8.49 -11.46
C ARG A 388 19.26 -7.06 -11.91
N THR A 389 18.02 -6.62 -11.86
CA THR A 389 17.58 -5.29 -12.31
C THR A 389 16.90 -4.53 -11.17
N LEU A 390 16.57 -3.27 -11.39
CA LEU A 390 15.56 -2.61 -10.55
C LEU A 390 14.22 -3.34 -10.70
N CYS A 391 13.61 -3.68 -9.58
CA CYS A 391 12.28 -4.26 -9.50
C CYS A 391 11.39 -3.36 -8.66
N HIS A 392 10.26 -2.94 -9.22
CA HIS A 392 9.25 -2.14 -8.53
C HIS A 392 8.62 -2.91 -7.36
N ARG A 393 8.49 -4.24 -7.49
CA ARG A 393 7.97 -5.24 -6.56
C ARG A 393 6.45 -5.20 -6.30
N ASP A 394 5.83 -4.05 -6.45
CA ASP A 394 4.36 -3.91 -6.41
C ASP A 394 3.82 -3.47 -7.77
N PHE A 395 4.45 -3.89 -8.88
CA PHE A 395 4.05 -3.44 -10.22
C PHE A 395 2.78 -4.17 -10.69
N HIS A 396 1.69 -3.41 -10.81
CA HIS A 396 0.40 -3.90 -11.30
C HIS A 396 -0.40 -2.75 -11.92
N GLU A 397 -1.56 -3.05 -12.50
CA GLU A 397 -2.38 -2.11 -13.27
C GLU A 397 -2.75 -0.81 -12.53
N LYS A 398 -2.92 -0.84 -11.19
CA LYS A 398 -3.26 0.40 -10.45
C LYS A 398 -2.06 1.33 -10.25
N GLN A 399 -0.84 0.84 -10.49
CA GLN A 399 0.39 1.62 -10.38
C GLN A 399 0.83 2.26 -11.68
N VAL A 400 0.02 2.12 -12.73
CA VAL A 400 0.23 2.76 -14.03
C VAL A 400 -0.92 3.72 -14.29
N LEU A 401 -0.62 5.02 -14.33
CA LEU A 401 -1.59 6.06 -14.66
C LEU A 401 -1.45 6.44 -16.13
N CYS A 402 -2.46 6.16 -16.94
CA CYS A 402 -2.45 6.40 -18.38
C CYS A 402 -3.15 7.73 -18.72
N ALA A 403 -2.40 8.61 -19.37
CA ALA A 403 -2.94 9.77 -20.08
C ALA A 403 -3.19 9.40 -21.56
N THR A 404 -3.40 10.40 -22.43
CA THR A 404 -3.69 10.15 -23.86
C THR A 404 -2.48 9.60 -24.62
N ASP A 405 -1.28 10.11 -24.32
CA ASP A 405 -0.05 9.85 -25.09
C ASP A 405 1.08 9.20 -24.27
N ARG A 406 0.93 9.14 -22.94
CA ARG A 406 1.97 8.65 -22.01
C ARG A 406 1.36 7.97 -20.80
N CYS A 407 2.17 7.20 -20.09
CA CYS A 407 1.82 6.65 -18.78
C CYS A 407 2.85 7.05 -17.72
N TRP A 408 2.41 7.09 -16.47
CA TRP A 408 3.25 7.33 -15.30
C TRP A 408 3.25 6.12 -14.40
N MET A 409 4.42 5.70 -13.95
CA MET A 409 4.55 4.68 -12.91
C MET A 409 4.55 5.36 -11.54
N ILE A 410 3.80 4.80 -10.59
CA ILE A 410 3.67 5.34 -9.23
C ILE A 410 3.95 4.25 -8.18
N ASP A 411 4.19 4.69 -6.94
CA ASP A 411 4.37 3.83 -5.76
C ASP A 411 5.65 2.97 -5.67
N PHE A 412 6.80 3.61 -5.90
CA PHE A 412 8.16 3.05 -5.72
C PHE A 412 8.57 2.70 -4.27
N ASP A 413 7.61 2.59 -3.36
CA ASP A 413 7.82 2.35 -1.94
C ASP A 413 8.53 0.99 -1.68
N THR A 414 8.38 0.04 -2.60
CA THR A 414 8.94 -1.32 -2.52
C THR A 414 10.12 -1.56 -3.47
N LEU A 415 10.61 -0.52 -4.15
CA LEU A 415 11.69 -0.61 -5.13
C LEU A 415 12.93 -1.28 -4.53
N CYS A 416 13.48 -2.24 -5.25
CA CYS A 416 14.60 -3.07 -4.85
C CYS A 416 15.39 -3.55 -6.07
N ILE A 417 16.47 -4.30 -5.84
CA ILE A 417 17.19 -5.07 -6.83
C ILE A 417 16.70 -6.51 -6.80
N GLY A 418 16.25 -7.05 -7.92
CA GLY A 418 15.62 -8.36 -7.96
C GLY A 418 15.79 -9.08 -9.28
N ASP A 419 15.10 -10.20 -9.39
CA ASP A 419 14.93 -10.90 -10.66
C ASP A 419 13.97 -10.09 -11.57
N PRO A 420 14.32 -9.79 -12.83
CA PRO A 420 13.41 -9.11 -13.75
C PRO A 420 12.06 -9.82 -13.93
N ALA A 421 12.02 -11.15 -13.73
CA ALA A 421 10.79 -11.94 -13.80
C ALA A 421 9.78 -11.61 -12.68
N LEU A 422 10.21 -10.99 -11.58
CA LEU A 422 9.37 -10.68 -10.43
C LEU A 422 8.20 -9.77 -10.80
N ASP A 423 8.50 -8.61 -11.39
CA ASP A 423 7.47 -7.62 -11.72
C ASP A 423 6.55 -8.10 -12.84
N VAL A 424 7.09 -8.89 -13.78
CA VAL A 424 6.31 -9.51 -14.85
C VAL A 424 5.31 -10.51 -14.27
N GLY A 425 5.78 -11.42 -13.40
CA GLY A 425 4.90 -12.38 -12.72
C GLY A 425 3.85 -11.69 -11.83
N ASN A 426 4.25 -10.64 -11.11
CA ASN A 426 3.31 -9.86 -10.30
C ASN A 426 2.24 -9.20 -11.17
N PHE A 427 2.62 -8.60 -12.30
CA PHE A 427 1.69 -7.99 -13.25
C PHE A 427 0.70 -9.00 -13.83
N ILE A 428 1.17 -10.19 -14.24
CA ILE A 428 0.31 -11.26 -14.80
C ILE A 428 -0.78 -11.65 -13.80
N ALA A 429 -0.41 -11.93 -12.55
CA ALA A 429 -1.37 -12.36 -11.53
C ALA A 429 -2.42 -11.28 -11.23
N HIS A 430 -2.01 -10.00 -11.20
CA HIS A 430 -2.91 -8.88 -10.99
C HIS A 430 -3.79 -8.57 -12.22
N LEU A 431 -3.27 -8.75 -13.43
CA LEU A 431 -4.06 -8.69 -14.66
C LEU A 431 -5.15 -9.76 -14.68
N GLU A 432 -4.83 -10.98 -14.26
CA GLU A 432 -5.83 -12.05 -14.11
C GLU A 432 -6.89 -11.71 -13.07
N LEU A 433 -6.49 -11.16 -11.92
CA LEU A 433 -7.44 -10.66 -10.92
C LEU A 433 -8.40 -9.64 -11.54
N MET A 434 -7.86 -8.64 -12.23
CA MET A 434 -8.63 -7.59 -12.88
C MET A 434 -9.58 -8.16 -13.96
N ALA A 435 -9.11 -9.12 -14.75
CA ALA A 435 -9.90 -9.80 -15.76
C ALA A 435 -11.08 -10.59 -15.15
N ILE A 436 -10.83 -11.33 -14.06
CA ILE A 436 -11.86 -12.03 -13.29
C ILE A 436 -12.87 -11.04 -12.71
N GLU A 437 -12.42 -9.94 -12.11
CA GLU A 437 -13.29 -8.91 -11.52
C GLU A 437 -14.15 -8.20 -12.58
N ARG A 438 -13.65 -8.05 -13.81
CA ARG A 438 -14.37 -7.43 -14.94
C ARG A 438 -15.20 -8.42 -15.77
N GLY A 439 -15.06 -9.72 -15.55
CA GLY A 439 -15.68 -10.75 -16.39
C GLY A 439 -15.20 -10.73 -17.84
N ILE A 440 -13.90 -10.48 -18.06
CA ILE A 440 -13.26 -10.44 -19.39
C ILE A 440 -12.09 -11.42 -19.45
N GLU A 441 -11.65 -11.77 -20.66
CA GLU A 441 -10.44 -12.56 -20.86
C GLU A 441 -9.18 -11.71 -20.73
N SER A 442 -8.09 -12.31 -20.21
CA SER A 442 -6.80 -11.62 -19.99
C SER A 442 -5.81 -11.73 -21.15
N SER A 443 -6.03 -12.66 -22.08
CA SER A 443 -5.04 -13.06 -23.10
C SER A 443 -4.63 -11.93 -24.05
N GLU A 444 -5.59 -11.14 -24.55
CA GLU A 444 -5.32 -9.99 -25.41
C GLU A 444 -4.48 -8.93 -24.69
N TRP A 445 -4.83 -8.63 -23.43
CA TRP A 445 -4.17 -7.62 -22.63
C TRP A 445 -2.76 -8.05 -22.24
N LEU A 446 -2.57 -9.33 -21.94
CA LEU A 446 -1.26 -9.91 -21.67
C LEU A 446 -0.37 -9.83 -22.92
N ALA A 447 -0.88 -10.20 -24.09
CA ALA A 447 -0.13 -10.09 -25.34
C ALA A 447 0.29 -8.65 -25.65
N ALA A 448 -0.58 -7.67 -25.35
CA ALA A 448 -0.25 -6.25 -25.49
C ALA A 448 0.86 -5.81 -24.52
N PHE A 449 0.79 -6.26 -23.26
CA PHE A 449 1.83 -6.02 -22.26
C PHE A 449 3.17 -6.64 -22.65
N GLU A 450 3.21 -7.91 -23.03
CA GLU A 450 4.42 -8.62 -23.49
C GLU A 450 5.04 -7.92 -24.71
N SER A 451 4.20 -7.51 -25.66
CA SER A 451 4.64 -6.75 -26.82
C SER A 451 5.29 -5.41 -26.45
N GLY A 452 4.82 -4.76 -25.38
CA GLY A 452 5.41 -3.53 -24.86
C GLY A 452 6.69 -3.77 -24.07
N TYR A 453 6.74 -4.86 -23.30
CA TYR A 453 7.91 -5.26 -22.53
C TYR A 453 9.10 -5.62 -23.43
N GLY A 454 8.84 -6.05 -24.67
CA GLY A 454 9.87 -6.25 -25.70
C GLY A 454 10.53 -7.63 -25.67
N GLU A 455 10.18 -8.47 -24.69
CA GLU A 455 10.56 -9.88 -24.64
C GLU A 455 9.31 -10.75 -24.63
N ARG A 456 9.25 -11.70 -25.57
CA ARG A 456 8.20 -12.73 -25.54
C ARG A 456 8.51 -13.69 -24.40
N ILE A 457 7.56 -13.88 -23.50
CA ILE A 457 7.67 -14.86 -22.44
C ILE A 457 7.45 -16.23 -23.09
N VAL A 458 8.51 -17.03 -23.15
CA VAL A 458 8.47 -18.37 -23.75
C VAL A 458 8.35 -19.39 -22.63
N ASP A 459 7.27 -20.15 -22.66
CA ASP A 459 6.98 -21.21 -21.70
C ASP A 459 8.11 -22.25 -21.69
N GLY A 460 8.51 -22.67 -20.48
CA GLY A 460 9.61 -23.62 -20.28
C GLY A 460 11.02 -23.04 -20.44
N SER A 461 11.19 -21.83 -21.00
CA SER A 461 12.47 -21.13 -20.99
C SER A 461 12.92 -20.82 -19.55
N VAL A 462 14.22 -20.59 -19.34
CA VAL A 462 14.74 -20.24 -18.01
C VAL A 462 14.04 -18.99 -17.45
N PHE A 463 13.86 -17.95 -18.26
CA PHE A 463 13.11 -16.75 -17.85
C PHE A 463 11.62 -17.04 -17.64
N GLY A 464 10.98 -17.77 -18.56
CA GLY A 464 9.57 -18.15 -18.47
C GLY A 464 9.23 -18.95 -17.22
N ARG A 465 10.10 -19.88 -16.79
CA ARG A 465 9.93 -20.62 -15.53
C ARG A 465 9.97 -19.71 -14.31
N ARG A 466 10.85 -18.70 -14.29
CA ARG A 466 10.89 -17.71 -13.20
C ARG A 466 9.67 -16.82 -13.20
N VAL A 467 9.21 -16.39 -14.37
CA VAL A 467 7.95 -15.63 -14.50
C VAL A 467 6.78 -16.45 -13.96
N ALA A 468 6.68 -17.73 -14.34
CA ALA A 468 5.64 -18.63 -13.85
C ALA A 468 5.68 -18.78 -12.31
N PHE A 469 6.88 -18.96 -11.73
CA PHE A 469 7.05 -19.00 -10.28
C PHE A 469 6.54 -17.71 -9.60
N TYR A 470 6.96 -16.53 -10.06
CA TYR A 470 6.54 -15.26 -9.47
C TYR A 470 5.05 -14.96 -9.69
N ALA A 471 4.48 -15.40 -10.82
CA ALA A 471 3.05 -15.33 -11.07
C ALA A 471 2.28 -16.21 -10.10
N ASP A 472 2.67 -17.48 -9.92
CA ASP A 472 2.02 -18.39 -8.98
C ASP A 472 2.17 -17.95 -7.53
N ALA A 473 3.36 -17.47 -7.13
CA ALA A 473 3.58 -16.87 -5.82
C ALA A 473 2.66 -15.65 -5.59
N THR A 474 2.52 -14.79 -6.60
CA THR A 474 1.63 -13.63 -6.51
C THR A 474 0.16 -14.03 -6.47
N ARG A 475 -0.29 -14.97 -7.31
CA ARG A 475 -1.66 -15.51 -7.29
C ARG A 475 -2.01 -16.01 -5.89
N LEU A 476 -1.11 -16.79 -5.28
CA LEU A 476 -1.28 -17.30 -3.92
C LEU A 476 -1.36 -16.18 -2.88
N ARG A 477 -0.47 -15.19 -2.97
CA ARG A 477 -0.42 -14.05 -2.05
C ARG A 477 -1.69 -13.22 -2.13
N VAL A 478 -2.10 -12.88 -3.35
CA VAL A 478 -3.30 -12.10 -3.64
C VAL A 478 -4.56 -12.86 -3.22
N ALA A 479 -4.62 -14.17 -3.50
CA ALA A 479 -5.72 -15.03 -3.06
C ALA A 479 -5.82 -15.07 -1.53
N ALA A 480 -4.71 -15.26 -0.81
CA ALA A 480 -4.69 -15.25 0.65
C ALA A 480 -5.17 -13.90 1.22
N ILE A 481 -4.67 -12.78 0.68
CA ILE A 481 -5.09 -11.43 1.11
C ILE A 481 -6.59 -11.22 0.87
N HIS A 482 -7.08 -11.54 -0.32
CA HIS A 482 -8.46 -11.24 -0.73
C HIS A 482 -9.49 -12.27 -0.28
N ALA A 483 -9.07 -13.43 0.23
CA ALA A 483 -9.98 -14.41 0.81
C ALA A 483 -10.70 -13.91 2.07
N PHE A 484 -10.14 -12.90 2.76
CA PHE A 484 -10.83 -12.20 3.85
C PHE A 484 -11.80 -11.13 3.38
N SER A 485 -11.74 -10.71 2.11
CA SER A 485 -12.64 -9.67 1.58
C SER A 485 -13.99 -10.26 1.21
N THR A 486 -15.08 -9.67 1.68
CA THR A 486 -16.44 -10.10 1.31
C THR A 486 -16.71 -9.92 -0.19
N ARG A 487 -16.15 -8.89 -0.80
CA ARG A 487 -16.36 -8.56 -2.22
C ARG A 487 -15.48 -9.37 -3.16
N ARG A 488 -14.26 -9.70 -2.74
CA ARG A 488 -13.23 -10.30 -3.61
C ARG A 488 -13.00 -11.79 -3.35
N VAL A 489 -13.70 -12.41 -2.39
CA VAL A 489 -13.50 -13.83 -2.04
C VAL A 489 -13.70 -14.78 -3.23
N ALA A 490 -14.66 -14.50 -4.13
CA ALA A 490 -14.88 -15.33 -5.32
C ALA A 490 -13.69 -15.24 -6.29
N ALA A 491 -13.21 -14.03 -6.57
CA ALA A 491 -12.05 -13.80 -7.42
C ALA A 491 -10.76 -14.39 -6.80
N ALA A 492 -10.61 -14.29 -5.48
CA ALA A 492 -9.51 -14.89 -4.74
C ALA A 492 -9.48 -16.42 -4.88
N ARG A 493 -10.64 -17.09 -4.81
CA ARG A 493 -10.75 -18.54 -5.03
C ARG A 493 -10.37 -18.92 -6.47
N ALA A 494 -10.88 -18.19 -7.46
CA ALA A 494 -10.54 -18.44 -8.86
C ALA A 494 -9.02 -18.29 -9.14
N LEU A 495 -8.35 -17.33 -8.50
CA LEU A 495 -6.89 -17.20 -8.59
C LEU A 495 -6.15 -18.36 -7.90
N LEU A 496 -6.63 -18.81 -6.75
CA LEU A 496 -6.06 -19.97 -6.06
C LEU A 496 -6.18 -21.23 -6.92
N ASP A 497 -7.34 -21.45 -7.54
CA ASP A 497 -7.58 -22.58 -8.43
C ASP A 497 -6.63 -22.54 -9.65
N ARG A 498 -6.39 -21.36 -10.23
CA ARG A 498 -5.37 -21.17 -11.27
C ARG A 498 -3.96 -21.52 -10.79
N ALA A 499 -3.57 -21.07 -9.59
CA ALA A 499 -2.26 -21.38 -9.04
C ALA A 499 -2.07 -22.88 -8.76
N LEU A 500 -3.14 -23.59 -8.39
CA LEU A 500 -3.15 -25.04 -8.16
C LEU A 500 -3.10 -25.85 -9.47
N THR A 501 -3.76 -25.36 -10.52
CA THR A 501 -3.86 -26.02 -11.83
C THR A 501 -2.77 -25.62 -12.81
N SER A 502 -1.93 -24.65 -12.46
CA SER A 502 -0.77 -24.20 -13.22
C SER A 502 0.05 -25.42 -13.71
N GLN A 503 0.06 -25.63 -15.02
CA GLN A 503 0.63 -26.79 -15.72
C GLN A 503 2.17 -26.87 -15.59
N TYR A 504 2.80 -25.84 -15.01
CA TYR A 504 4.24 -25.75 -14.80
C TYR A 504 4.77 -26.60 -13.64
N ARG A 505 3.90 -27.35 -12.95
CA ARG A 505 4.27 -28.26 -11.84
C ARG A 505 4.73 -29.65 -12.29
N SER A 506 4.64 -29.96 -13.57
CA SER A 506 4.93 -31.29 -14.12
C SER A 506 5.92 -31.21 -15.29
N GLY A 507 7.14 -30.75 -15.02
CA GLY A 507 8.24 -30.71 -15.99
C GLY A 507 9.59 -30.84 -15.32
#